data_AF-A0A8S3ZQ87-F1
#
_entry.id   AF-A0A8S3ZQ87-F1
#
_cell.length_a   1.000
_cell.length_b   1.000
_cell.length_c   1.000
_cell.angle_alpha   90.00
_cell.angle_beta   90.00
_cell.angle_gamma   90.00
#
_symmetry.space_group_name_H-M   'P 1'
#
loop_
_entity.id
_entity.type
_entity.pdbx_description
1 polymer ?
#
loop_
_entity_poly.entity_id
_entity_poly.type
_entity_poly.pdbx_seq_one_letter_code
_entity_poly.pdbx_strand_id
1 'polypeptide(L)'
;LFNPSHMDFDPQDSNQEVNRTEPTLVEMTQKAIEILRKDPRGYFLMVEGARIDFGHHANSAITAISETLDLDEAIRTAVRMTDSQETLVIVTADHSHAFAIQGYAPRGHDILGMADPGMDIVPLDGLPYTTLGYTNGPVFGREDLTNVDTGSPGFRQAGCIPVSIETHAGEDVSVYALGPMAHLFHATHEQNYIYHVMEYAACVGNSAQYCRNSKAHWRGQKRSSAAGSN
;
A
#
# COMPACT_ATOMS: atom_id res chain seq x y z
N LEU A 1 -20.14 0.35 8.08
CA LEU A 1 -20.02 1.38 7.04
C LEU A 1 -19.86 2.70 7.77
N PHE A 2 -18.75 3.40 7.54
CA PHE A 2 -18.33 4.52 8.39
C PHE A 2 -18.51 5.90 7.72
N ASN A 3 -18.66 5.94 6.39
CA ASN A 3 -18.89 7.15 5.60
C ASN A 3 -19.97 6.88 4.51
N PRO A 4 -20.76 7.89 4.07
CA PRO A 4 -21.64 7.77 2.90
C PRO A 4 -20.92 7.48 1.57
N SER A 5 -19.62 7.80 1.47
CA SER A 5 -18.77 7.53 0.31
C SER A 5 -17.43 6.94 0.78
N HIS A 6 -16.30 7.43 0.25
CA HIS A 6 -14.97 7.09 0.74
C HIS A 6 -14.77 7.60 2.18
N MET A 7 -14.03 6.84 2.96
CA MET A 7 -13.55 7.29 4.27
C MET A 7 -12.65 8.52 4.13
N ASP A 8 -12.56 9.31 5.18
CA ASP A 8 -11.73 10.51 5.19
C ASP A 8 -10.23 10.15 5.07
N PHE A 9 -9.39 11.13 4.73
CA PHE A 9 -7.94 10.90 4.73
C PHE A 9 -7.48 10.85 6.18
N ASP A 10 -6.48 10.04 6.46
CA ASP A 10 -5.82 10.08 7.74
C ASP A 10 -5.16 11.46 7.95
N PRO A 11 -5.16 11.97 9.19
CA PRO A 11 -4.59 13.28 9.48
C PRO A 11 -3.11 13.34 9.11
N GLN A 12 -2.75 14.31 8.28
CA GLN A 12 -1.36 14.51 7.85
C GLN A 12 -0.51 15.23 8.91
N ASP A 13 -1.17 15.89 9.87
CA ASP A 13 -0.51 16.49 11.04
C ASP A 13 -0.75 15.64 12.29
N SER A 14 0.30 14.95 12.73
CA SER A 14 0.30 14.13 13.95
C SER A 14 0.02 14.90 15.25
N ASN A 15 0.16 16.23 15.24
CA ASN A 15 -0.11 17.08 16.40
C ASN A 15 -1.55 17.57 16.47
N GLN A 16 -2.35 17.31 15.44
CA GLN A 16 -3.74 17.69 15.41
C GLN A 16 -4.57 16.64 16.17
N GLU A 17 -5.18 17.03 17.30
CA GLU A 17 -6.23 16.22 17.91
C GLU A 17 -7.42 16.16 16.95
N VAL A 18 -7.53 15.06 16.21
CA VAL A 18 -8.67 14.81 15.34
C VAL A 18 -9.70 14.01 16.10
N ASN A 19 -10.86 14.62 16.34
CA ASN A 19 -12.05 13.92 16.82
C ASN A 19 -12.60 13.04 15.67
N ARG A 20 -11.94 11.90 15.43
CA ARG A 20 -12.31 10.97 14.37
C ARG A 20 -13.57 10.20 14.73
N THR A 21 -14.49 10.12 13.78
CA THR A 21 -15.69 9.27 13.86
C THR A 21 -15.52 7.95 13.12
N GLU A 22 -14.42 7.82 12.39
CA GLU A 22 -14.07 6.67 11.54
C GLU A 22 -12.89 5.90 12.15
N PRO A 23 -12.90 4.55 12.05
CA PRO A 23 -11.74 3.75 12.45
C PRO A 23 -10.61 3.86 11.42
N THR A 24 -9.36 3.77 11.88
CA THR A 24 -8.17 3.61 11.01
C THR A 24 -8.19 2.28 10.26
N LEU A 25 -7.40 2.17 9.18
CA LEU A 25 -7.20 0.89 8.50
C LEU A 25 -6.61 -0.16 9.44
N VAL A 26 -5.73 0.25 10.37
CA VAL A 26 -5.18 -0.58 11.44
C VAL A 26 -6.29 -1.18 12.31
N GLU A 27 -7.20 -0.37 12.83
CA GLU A 27 -8.30 -0.83 13.69
C GLU A 27 -9.27 -1.73 12.94
N MET A 28 -9.59 -1.39 11.68
CA MET A 28 -10.43 -2.23 10.83
C MET A 28 -9.78 -3.58 10.57
N THR A 29 -8.49 -3.59 10.25
CA THR A 29 -7.69 -4.82 10.03
C THR A 29 -7.66 -5.69 11.27
N GLN A 30 -7.32 -5.10 12.41
CA GLN A 30 -7.34 -5.79 13.70
C GLN A 30 -8.73 -6.41 13.95
N LYS A 31 -9.79 -5.62 13.78
CA LYS A 31 -11.14 -6.08 14.07
C LYS A 31 -11.60 -7.20 13.14
N ALA A 32 -11.28 -7.10 11.86
CA ALA A 32 -11.57 -8.15 10.89
C ALA A 32 -10.87 -9.45 11.27
N ILE A 33 -9.57 -9.40 11.62
CA ILE A 33 -8.81 -10.58 12.04
C ILE A 33 -9.36 -11.19 13.33
N GLU A 34 -9.77 -10.38 14.33
CA GLU A 34 -10.41 -10.87 15.57
C GLU A 34 -11.71 -11.66 15.31
N ILE A 35 -12.48 -11.24 14.31
CA ILE A 35 -13.74 -11.88 13.94
C ILE A 35 -13.46 -13.14 13.12
N LEU A 36 -12.65 -13.02 12.06
CA LEU A 36 -12.41 -14.07 11.07
C LEU A 36 -11.64 -15.26 11.64
N ARG A 37 -10.69 -15.03 12.57
CA ARG A 37 -9.91 -16.11 13.20
C ARG A 37 -10.73 -17.12 14.01
N LYS A 38 -12.00 -16.83 14.27
CA LYS A 38 -12.90 -17.73 15.01
C LYS A 38 -13.30 -18.96 14.20
N ASP A 39 -13.16 -18.93 12.87
CA ASP A 39 -13.44 -20.10 12.03
C ASP A 39 -12.21 -21.04 11.98
N PRO A 40 -12.32 -22.28 12.48
CA PRO A 40 -11.23 -23.26 12.48
C PRO A 40 -10.91 -23.83 11.08
N ARG A 41 -11.55 -23.34 10.02
CA ARG A 41 -11.22 -23.65 8.62
C ARG A 41 -10.27 -22.62 8.01
N GLY A 42 -9.99 -21.52 8.70
CA GLY A 42 -9.25 -20.39 8.17
C GLY A 42 -10.15 -19.33 7.53
N TYR A 43 -9.54 -18.30 6.96
CA TYR A 43 -10.25 -17.16 6.37
C TYR A 43 -9.45 -16.57 5.21
N PHE A 44 -10.15 -15.80 4.39
CA PHE A 44 -9.56 -14.85 3.46
C PHE A 44 -9.87 -13.43 3.95
N LEU A 45 -8.89 -12.54 3.87
CA LEU A 45 -9.04 -11.14 4.21
C LEU A 45 -8.33 -10.30 3.15
N MET A 46 -9.03 -9.28 2.65
CA MET A 46 -8.48 -8.24 1.79
C MET A 46 -8.50 -6.93 2.58
N VAL A 47 -7.37 -6.23 2.61
CA VAL A 47 -7.20 -4.92 3.23
C VAL A 47 -6.64 -4.01 2.15
N GLU A 48 -7.25 -2.85 1.98
CA GLU A 48 -6.95 -1.95 0.87
C GLU A 48 -6.70 -0.53 1.39
N GLY A 49 -5.51 0.02 1.11
CA GLY A 49 -5.18 1.43 1.34
C GLY A 49 -5.60 2.29 0.15
N ALA A 50 -6.88 2.25 -0.24
CA ALA A 50 -7.37 2.82 -1.50
C ALA A 50 -7.14 4.34 -1.64
N ARG A 51 -6.97 5.04 -0.51
CA ARG A 51 -6.78 6.49 -0.46
C ARG A 51 -5.38 6.93 -0.91
N ILE A 52 -4.42 6.00 -1.03
CA ILE A 52 -3.11 6.24 -1.66
C ILE A 52 -3.32 6.78 -3.09
N ASP A 53 -4.16 6.08 -3.87
CA ASP A 53 -4.53 6.44 -5.25
C ASP A 53 -5.15 7.85 -5.32
N PHE A 54 -6.08 8.15 -4.42
CA PHE A 54 -6.74 9.46 -4.36
C PHE A 54 -5.75 10.60 -4.02
N GLY A 55 -4.75 10.31 -3.17
CA GLY A 55 -3.66 11.24 -2.89
C GLY A 55 -2.87 11.56 -4.16
N HIS A 56 -2.49 10.54 -4.93
CA HIS A 56 -1.76 10.71 -6.19
C HIS A 56 -2.58 11.40 -7.27
N HIS A 57 -3.84 11.02 -7.45
CA HIS A 57 -4.80 11.67 -8.35
C HIS A 57 -4.92 13.18 -8.11
N ALA A 58 -4.77 13.62 -6.85
CA ALA A 58 -4.74 15.02 -6.47
C ALA A 58 -3.36 15.68 -6.62
N ASN A 59 -2.31 14.99 -7.08
CA ASN A 59 -0.92 15.40 -6.94
C ASN A 59 -0.48 15.72 -5.49
N SER A 60 -1.11 15.12 -4.49
CA SER A 60 -0.75 15.34 -3.09
C SER A 60 0.13 14.19 -2.61
N ALA A 61 1.45 14.32 -2.81
CA ALA A 61 2.37 13.25 -2.38
C ALA A 61 2.40 13.07 -0.86
N ILE A 62 2.20 14.15 -0.09
CA ILE A 62 2.05 14.05 1.38
C ILE A 62 0.86 13.17 1.75
N THR A 63 -0.29 13.34 1.09
CA THR A 63 -1.45 12.48 1.31
C THR A 63 -1.12 11.03 0.94
N ALA A 64 -0.60 10.80 -0.26
CA ALA A 64 -0.32 9.45 -0.74
C ALA A 64 0.67 8.69 0.15
N ILE A 65 1.73 9.37 0.63
CA ILE A 65 2.72 8.80 1.55
C ILE A 65 2.09 8.52 2.91
N SER A 66 1.31 9.44 3.47
CA SER A 66 0.63 9.22 4.77
C SER A 66 -0.33 8.02 4.72
N GLU A 67 -1.14 7.90 3.67
CA GLU A 67 -2.02 6.73 3.48
C GLU A 67 -1.22 5.43 3.26
N THR A 68 -0.05 5.52 2.62
CA THR A 68 0.87 4.37 2.48
C THR A 68 1.43 3.94 3.83
N LEU A 69 1.72 4.89 4.73
CA LEU A 69 2.16 4.59 6.10
C LEU A 69 1.05 3.93 6.94
N ASP A 70 -0.22 4.34 6.78
CA ASP A 70 -1.34 3.66 7.44
C ASP A 70 -1.53 2.23 6.93
N LEU A 71 -1.41 2.00 5.61
CA LEU A 71 -1.40 0.65 5.03
C LEU A 71 -0.24 -0.20 5.56
N ASP A 72 0.97 0.36 5.63
CA ASP A 72 2.14 -0.31 6.19
C ASP A 72 1.94 -0.70 7.67
N GLU A 73 1.32 0.16 8.48
CA GLU A 73 0.99 -0.19 9.87
C GLU A 73 -0.13 -1.25 9.97
N ALA A 74 -1.11 -1.23 9.05
CA ALA A 74 -2.12 -2.27 8.93
C ALA A 74 -1.49 -3.63 8.55
N ILE A 75 -0.51 -3.64 7.64
CA ILE A 75 0.29 -4.82 7.29
C ILE A 75 1.05 -5.33 8.51
N ARG A 76 1.77 -4.45 9.25
CA ARG A 76 2.46 -4.83 10.49
C ARG A 76 1.51 -5.42 11.52
N THR A 77 0.30 -4.89 11.62
CA THR A 77 -0.74 -5.37 12.51
C THR A 77 -1.20 -6.77 12.11
N ALA A 78 -1.51 -6.99 10.83
CA ALA A 78 -1.87 -8.31 10.32
C ALA A 78 -0.77 -9.36 10.55
N VAL A 79 0.48 -9.01 10.26
CA VAL A 79 1.65 -9.89 10.49
C VAL A 79 1.82 -10.22 11.98
N ARG A 80 1.67 -9.24 12.89
CA ARG A 80 1.75 -9.47 14.35
C ARG A 80 0.62 -10.35 14.87
N MET A 81 -0.55 -10.28 14.24
CA MET A 81 -1.73 -11.03 14.68
C MET A 81 -1.79 -12.45 14.10
N THR A 82 -1.04 -12.78 13.07
CA THR A 82 -1.16 -14.07 12.35
C THR A 82 0.08 -14.95 12.52
N ASP A 83 -0.09 -16.27 12.37
CA ASP A 83 1.03 -17.20 12.37
C ASP A 83 1.55 -17.37 10.94
N SER A 84 2.80 -16.97 10.70
CA SER A 84 3.50 -17.12 9.42
C SER A 84 3.63 -18.58 8.94
N GLN A 85 3.44 -19.58 9.81
CA GLN A 85 3.42 -20.99 9.40
C GLN A 85 2.09 -21.42 8.79
N GLU A 86 1.02 -20.66 9.02
CA GLU A 86 -0.35 -21.01 8.59
C GLU A 86 -1.03 -19.92 7.75
N THR A 87 -0.43 -18.73 7.67
CA THR A 87 -0.99 -17.56 6.98
C THR A 87 -0.06 -17.10 5.86
N LEU A 88 -0.57 -17.06 4.63
CA LEU A 88 0.08 -16.39 3.51
C LEU A 88 -0.38 -14.92 3.50
N VAL A 89 0.55 -14.00 3.71
CA VAL A 89 0.33 -12.54 3.58
C VAL A 89 0.95 -12.10 2.26
N ILE A 90 0.17 -11.41 1.43
CA ILE A 90 0.63 -10.81 0.16
C ILE A 90 0.36 -9.32 0.21
N VAL A 91 1.33 -8.52 -0.21
CA VAL A 91 1.21 -7.07 -0.39
C VAL A 91 1.55 -6.76 -1.84
N THR A 92 0.67 -6.03 -2.52
CA THR A 92 0.84 -5.61 -3.92
C THR A 92 0.10 -4.30 -4.12
N ALA A 93 0.34 -3.66 -5.27
CA ALA A 93 -0.58 -2.67 -5.82
C ALA A 93 -1.38 -3.27 -6.98
N ASP A 94 -2.47 -2.63 -7.34
CA ASP A 94 -3.26 -2.90 -8.55
C ASP A 94 -2.68 -2.18 -9.77
N HIS A 95 -2.13 -0.98 -9.59
CA HIS A 95 -1.33 -0.23 -10.57
C HIS A 95 -0.40 0.79 -9.88
N SER A 96 0.38 1.53 -10.66
CA SER A 96 1.20 2.63 -10.17
C SER A 96 0.59 3.99 -10.53
N HIS A 97 1.33 5.07 -10.29
CA HIS A 97 0.99 6.45 -10.65
C HIS A 97 2.12 7.11 -11.44
N ALA A 98 1.79 8.16 -12.17
CA ALA A 98 2.75 8.94 -12.94
C ALA A 98 3.57 9.88 -12.03
N PHE A 99 4.00 9.34 -10.89
CA PHE A 99 4.74 9.91 -9.79
C PHE A 99 6.22 9.59 -9.94
N ALA A 100 7.08 10.56 -9.61
CA ALA A 100 8.52 10.43 -9.75
C ALA A 100 9.25 10.96 -8.51
N ILE A 101 10.36 10.29 -8.20
CA ILE A 101 11.40 10.78 -7.29
C ILE A 101 12.54 11.27 -8.17
N GLN A 102 12.89 12.55 -8.06
CA GLN A 102 13.80 13.26 -8.95
C GLN A 102 14.79 14.13 -8.17
N GLY A 103 15.84 14.59 -8.86
CA GLY A 103 16.92 15.38 -8.26
C GLY A 103 17.97 14.54 -7.55
N TYR A 104 18.76 15.23 -6.74
CA TYR A 104 19.96 14.71 -6.09
C TYR A 104 20.00 15.08 -4.60
N ALA A 105 18.83 15.07 -3.95
CA ALA A 105 18.70 15.37 -2.54
C ALA A 105 19.62 14.46 -1.69
N PRO A 106 20.34 15.01 -0.70
CA PRO A 106 21.28 14.23 0.10
C PRO A 106 20.55 13.25 1.02
N ARG A 107 21.26 12.21 1.46
CA ARG A 107 20.71 11.21 2.40
C ARG A 107 20.19 11.89 3.68
N GLY A 108 18.97 11.53 4.08
CA GLY A 108 18.32 12.09 5.28
C GLY A 108 17.63 13.43 5.04
N HIS A 109 17.64 13.94 3.80
CA HIS A 109 16.78 15.04 3.40
C HIS A 109 15.31 14.61 3.43
N ASP A 110 14.42 15.55 3.74
CA ASP A 110 12.98 15.32 3.72
C ASP A 110 12.54 14.99 2.29
N ILE A 111 11.81 13.88 2.12
CA ILE A 111 11.32 13.45 0.81
C ILE A 111 10.33 14.47 0.21
N LEU A 112 9.61 15.21 1.05
CA LEU A 112 8.70 16.28 0.62
C LEU A 112 9.43 17.59 0.28
N GLY A 113 10.74 17.66 0.53
CA GLY A 113 11.58 18.83 0.33
C GLY A 113 12.04 19.06 -1.12
N MET A 114 12.99 19.97 -1.26
CA MET A 114 13.55 20.36 -2.56
C MET A 114 14.49 19.29 -3.12
N ALA A 115 14.45 19.13 -4.44
CA ALA A 115 15.19 18.10 -5.17
C ALA A 115 16.71 18.31 -5.15
N ASP A 116 17.15 19.56 -4.99
CA ASP A 116 18.56 19.93 -4.94
C ASP A 116 18.75 21.15 -4.02
N PRO A 117 18.76 20.95 -2.69
CA PRO A 117 18.92 22.06 -1.74
C PRO A 117 20.31 22.71 -1.82
N GLY A 118 21.30 22.04 -2.45
CA GLY A 118 22.63 22.58 -2.70
C GLY A 118 22.72 23.43 -3.97
N MET A 119 21.71 23.36 -4.84
CA MET A 119 21.69 23.98 -6.17
C MET A 119 22.86 23.54 -7.05
N ASP A 120 23.32 22.29 -6.91
CA ASP A 120 24.36 21.71 -7.77
C ASP A 120 23.88 21.61 -9.23
N ILE A 121 22.58 21.46 -9.42
CA ILE A 121 21.85 21.49 -10.68
C ILE A 121 20.91 22.68 -10.66
N VAL A 122 21.20 23.64 -11.54
CA VAL A 122 20.40 24.86 -11.69
C VAL A 122 19.34 24.65 -12.76
N PRO A 123 18.04 24.71 -12.43
CA PRO A 123 16.96 24.69 -13.42
C PRO A 123 17.11 25.83 -14.41
N LEU A 124 16.76 25.59 -15.69
CA LEU A 124 16.94 26.59 -16.76
C LEU A 124 16.09 27.87 -16.54
N ASP A 125 15.00 27.76 -15.80
CA ASP A 125 14.14 28.87 -15.39
C ASP A 125 14.59 29.53 -14.07
N GLY A 126 15.61 28.99 -13.42
CA GLY A 126 16.14 29.46 -12.13
C GLY A 126 15.23 29.23 -10.93
N LEU A 127 14.09 28.54 -11.09
CA LEU A 127 13.12 28.31 -10.02
C LEU A 127 13.41 26.98 -9.32
N PRO A 128 13.25 26.86 -7.99
CA PRO A 128 13.43 25.58 -7.30
C PRO A 128 12.37 24.54 -7.73
N TYR A 129 12.62 23.27 -7.43
CA TYR A 129 11.68 22.17 -7.70
C TYR A 129 11.78 21.09 -6.61
N THR A 130 10.69 20.36 -6.39
CA THR A 130 10.56 19.35 -5.34
C THR A 130 11.17 18.02 -5.73
N THR A 131 11.67 17.28 -4.73
CA THR A 131 12.19 15.91 -4.88
C THR A 131 11.12 14.98 -5.45
N LEU A 132 9.87 15.20 -5.05
CA LEU A 132 8.72 14.49 -5.61
C LEU A 132 8.07 15.32 -6.72
N GLY A 133 7.60 14.65 -7.76
CA GLY A 133 6.88 15.29 -8.84
C GLY A 133 5.93 14.33 -9.53
N TYR A 134 5.11 14.88 -10.43
CA TYR A 134 4.24 14.09 -11.29
C TYR A 134 4.48 14.46 -12.75
N THR A 135 4.25 13.52 -13.65
CA THR A 135 4.31 13.81 -15.09
C THR A 135 3.08 14.59 -15.57
N ASN A 136 1.93 14.40 -14.93
CA ASN A 136 0.68 15.07 -15.25
C ASN A 136 -0.18 15.30 -14.00
N GLY A 137 -1.21 16.12 -14.11
CA GLY A 137 -2.20 16.27 -13.06
C GLY A 137 -2.88 17.63 -12.98
N PRO A 138 -3.73 17.80 -11.96
CA PRO A 138 -4.52 19.01 -11.71
C PRO A 138 -3.70 20.22 -11.26
N VAL A 139 -2.48 20.02 -10.76
CA VAL A 139 -1.58 21.12 -10.40
C VAL A 139 -0.52 21.21 -11.47
N PHE A 140 -0.28 22.42 -11.99
CA PHE A 140 0.63 22.63 -13.10
C PHE A 140 1.18 24.06 -13.07
N GLY A 141 2.27 24.26 -13.81
CA GLY A 141 2.97 25.54 -13.85
C GLY A 141 4.21 25.53 -12.95
N ARG A 142 5.17 26.38 -13.31
CA ARG A 142 6.41 26.58 -12.55
C ARG A 142 6.21 27.78 -11.63
N GLU A 143 6.44 27.57 -10.34
CA GLU A 143 6.32 28.59 -9.30
C GLU A 143 7.62 28.70 -8.50
N ASP A 144 7.86 29.85 -7.89
CA ASP A 144 8.98 30.04 -6.97
C ASP A 144 8.63 29.45 -5.60
N LEU A 145 9.20 28.28 -5.29
CA LEU A 145 8.98 27.57 -4.04
C LEU A 145 9.97 27.94 -2.92
N THR A 146 10.82 28.95 -3.11
CA THR A 146 11.92 29.27 -2.17
C THR A 146 11.46 29.48 -0.72
N ASN A 147 10.28 30.06 -0.53
CA ASN A 147 9.69 30.32 0.79
C ASN A 147 8.39 29.53 1.03
N VAL A 148 8.22 28.42 0.31
CA VAL A 148 7.05 27.55 0.43
C VAL A 148 7.41 26.34 1.27
N ASP A 149 6.62 26.06 2.29
CA ASP A 149 6.70 24.80 3.02
C ASP A 149 6.04 23.69 2.21
N THR A 150 6.85 22.93 1.48
CA THR A 150 6.39 21.83 0.61
C THR A 150 6.00 20.57 1.39
N GLY A 151 6.28 20.54 2.69
CA GLY A 151 5.83 19.50 3.62
C GLY A 151 4.51 19.84 4.32
N SER A 152 3.90 21.00 4.04
CA SER A 152 2.66 21.40 4.68
C SER A 152 1.46 20.56 4.22
N PRO A 153 0.50 20.26 5.12
CA PRO A 153 -0.74 19.59 4.74
C PRO A 153 -1.45 20.29 3.58
N GLY A 154 -1.77 19.54 2.54
CA GLY A 154 -2.42 20.07 1.34
C GLY A 154 -1.49 20.71 0.31
N PHE A 155 -0.17 20.71 0.50
CA PHE A 155 0.77 21.00 -0.58
C PHE A 155 0.64 19.95 -1.68
N ARG A 156 0.66 20.41 -2.94
CA ARG A 156 0.46 19.56 -4.12
C ARG A 156 1.56 19.83 -5.13
N GLN A 157 2.26 18.78 -5.55
CA GLN A 157 3.35 18.89 -6.51
C GLN A 157 2.81 19.22 -7.91
N ALA A 158 3.51 20.07 -8.65
CA ALA A 158 3.13 20.38 -10.02
C ALA A 158 3.42 19.19 -10.96
N GLY A 159 2.48 18.91 -11.85
CA GLY A 159 2.62 18.04 -13.00
C GLY A 159 3.10 18.79 -14.25
N CYS A 160 3.75 18.09 -15.17
CA CYS A 160 4.22 18.67 -16.44
C CYS A 160 3.06 18.86 -17.45
N ILE A 161 2.08 17.96 -17.45
CA ILE A 161 0.93 17.98 -18.37
C ILE A 161 -0.36 18.27 -17.57
N PRO A 162 -1.03 19.42 -17.81
CA PRO A 162 -2.27 19.76 -17.12
C PRO A 162 -3.41 18.80 -17.52
N VAL A 163 -4.00 18.13 -16.53
CA VAL A 163 -5.22 17.29 -16.67
C VAL A 163 -6.08 17.42 -15.42
N SER A 164 -7.36 17.07 -15.46
CA SER A 164 -8.27 17.27 -14.31
C SER A 164 -7.96 16.39 -13.09
N ILE A 165 -7.26 15.28 -13.32
CA ILE A 165 -6.85 14.30 -12.32
C ILE A 165 -5.54 13.69 -12.82
N GLU A 166 -4.57 13.47 -11.94
CA GLU A 166 -3.36 12.76 -12.30
C GLU A 166 -3.70 11.32 -12.73
N THR A 167 -2.92 10.73 -13.64
CA THR A 167 -3.21 9.41 -14.21
C THR A 167 -2.45 8.30 -13.52
N HIS A 168 -3.02 7.09 -13.50
CA HIS A 168 -2.25 5.87 -13.21
C HIS A 168 -1.07 5.73 -14.16
N ALA A 169 -0.08 4.94 -13.76
CA ALA A 169 1.05 4.53 -14.60
C ALA A 169 1.11 3.01 -14.77
N GLY A 170 1.68 2.59 -15.90
CA GLY A 170 1.61 1.23 -16.41
C GLY A 170 2.90 0.42 -16.26
N GLU A 171 3.86 0.89 -15.47
CA GLU A 171 5.01 0.08 -15.08
C GLU A 171 4.63 -1.02 -14.10
N ASP A 172 5.45 -2.06 -14.04
CA ASP A 172 5.27 -3.19 -13.14
C ASP A 172 5.25 -2.73 -11.67
N VAL A 173 4.31 -3.29 -10.89
CA VAL A 173 4.22 -3.09 -9.45
C VAL A 173 4.85 -4.26 -8.69
N SER A 174 5.32 -3.98 -7.47
CA SER A 174 5.97 -4.99 -6.63
C SER A 174 4.94 -5.91 -5.96
N VAL A 175 5.31 -7.18 -5.80
CA VAL A 175 4.60 -8.15 -4.95
C VAL A 175 5.53 -8.61 -3.84
N TYR A 176 5.12 -8.43 -2.59
CA TYR A 176 5.78 -8.95 -1.40
C TYR A 176 4.95 -10.07 -0.80
N ALA A 177 5.59 -11.14 -0.35
CA ALA A 177 4.88 -12.28 0.23
C ALA A 177 5.61 -12.89 1.43
N LEU A 178 4.83 -13.33 2.43
CA LEU A 178 5.30 -14.04 3.62
C LEU A 178 4.38 -15.23 3.91
N GLY A 179 4.95 -16.37 4.28
CA GLY A 179 4.21 -17.54 4.77
C GLY A 179 4.13 -18.70 3.76
N PRO A 180 3.16 -19.61 3.90
CA PRO A 180 3.07 -20.82 3.08
C PRO A 180 3.01 -20.51 1.59
N MET A 181 3.92 -21.12 0.83
CA MET A 181 4.05 -20.95 -0.62
C MET A 181 4.47 -19.54 -1.10
N ALA A 182 4.88 -18.64 -0.21
CA ALA A 182 5.37 -17.31 -0.59
C ALA A 182 6.56 -17.35 -1.58
N HIS A 183 7.37 -18.42 -1.55
CA HIS A 183 8.47 -18.63 -2.49
C HIS A 183 8.06 -18.78 -3.96
N LEU A 184 6.76 -18.92 -4.25
CA LEU A 184 6.24 -18.94 -5.62
C LEU A 184 6.27 -17.54 -6.27
N PHE A 185 6.34 -16.47 -5.48
CA PHE A 185 6.60 -15.12 -5.99
C PHE A 185 8.11 -14.92 -6.14
N HIS A 186 8.64 -15.08 -7.35
CA HIS A 186 10.09 -15.14 -7.57
C HIS A 186 10.59 -14.39 -8.82
N ALA A 187 9.70 -13.85 -9.66
CA ALA A 187 10.04 -13.19 -10.90
C ALA A 187 8.97 -12.15 -11.29
N THR A 188 9.04 -11.66 -12.52
CA THR A 188 7.94 -10.93 -13.15
C THR A 188 6.83 -11.91 -13.50
N HIS A 189 5.61 -11.57 -13.09
CA HIS A 189 4.42 -12.36 -13.35
C HIS A 189 3.30 -11.45 -13.84
N GLU A 190 2.39 -12.00 -14.64
CA GLU A 190 1.10 -11.38 -14.90
C GLU A 190 0.33 -11.20 -13.59
N GLN A 191 -0.40 -10.10 -13.42
CA GLN A 191 -1.08 -9.80 -12.14
C GLN A 191 -2.08 -10.88 -11.73
N ASN A 192 -2.74 -11.55 -12.69
CA ASN A 192 -3.66 -12.65 -12.40
C ASN A 192 -2.97 -13.88 -11.77
N TYR A 193 -1.64 -13.96 -11.81
CA TYR A 193 -0.85 -14.99 -11.14
C TYR A 193 -1.07 -14.96 -9.62
N ILE A 194 -1.27 -13.79 -9.02
CA ILE A 194 -1.49 -13.61 -7.58
C ILE A 194 -2.66 -14.48 -7.10
N TYR A 195 -3.78 -14.44 -7.84
CA TYR A 195 -4.95 -15.27 -7.55
C TYR A 195 -4.62 -16.77 -7.57
N HIS A 196 -3.86 -17.23 -8.56
CA HIS A 196 -3.52 -18.65 -8.69
C HIS A 196 -2.60 -19.13 -7.57
N VAL A 197 -1.66 -18.31 -7.11
CA VAL A 197 -0.83 -18.63 -5.94
C VAL A 197 -1.66 -18.70 -4.68
N MET A 198 -2.59 -17.75 -4.47
CA MET A 198 -3.51 -17.79 -3.33
C MET A 198 -4.39 -19.04 -3.33
N GLU A 199 -4.97 -19.37 -4.49
CA GLU A 199 -5.82 -20.55 -4.68
C GLU A 199 -5.04 -21.84 -4.37
N TYR A 200 -3.80 -21.94 -4.87
CA TYR A 200 -2.90 -23.07 -4.63
C TYR A 200 -2.50 -23.18 -3.16
N ALA A 201 -2.03 -22.08 -2.56
CA ALA A 201 -1.58 -22.04 -1.17
C ALA A 201 -2.69 -22.43 -0.19
N ALA A 202 -3.91 -21.95 -0.42
CA ALA A 202 -5.08 -22.23 0.40
C ALA A 202 -5.76 -23.58 0.10
N CYS A 203 -5.29 -24.34 -0.89
CA CYS A 203 -5.86 -25.63 -1.25
C CYS A 203 -7.35 -25.57 -1.68
N VAL A 204 -7.76 -24.48 -2.32
CA VAL A 204 -9.17 -24.24 -2.72
C VAL A 204 -9.33 -24.31 -4.24
N GLY A 205 -10.57 -24.20 -4.71
CA GLY A 205 -10.91 -24.12 -6.13
C GLY A 205 -10.34 -25.24 -6.99
N ASN A 206 -9.86 -24.89 -8.17
CA ASN A 206 -9.26 -25.81 -9.15
C ASN A 206 -7.91 -26.35 -8.69
N SER A 207 -7.24 -25.64 -7.77
CA SER A 207 -5.94 -26.02 -7.24
C SER A 207 -6.01 -27.11 -6.15
N ALA A 208 -7.19 -27.35 -5.57
CA ALA A 208 -7.39 -28.33 -4.50
C ALA A 208 -6.92 -29.76 -4.85
N GLN A 209 -6.99 -30.14 -6.13
CA GLN A 209 -6.54 -31.46 -6.59
C GLN A 209 -5.02 -31.63 -6.55
N TYR A 210 -4.26 -30.56 -6.78
CA TYR A 210 -2.80 -30.59 -6.84
C TYR A 210 -2.19 -30.53 -5.45
N CYS A 211 -2.79 -29.75 -4.55
CA CYS A 211 -2.23 -29.52 -3.24
C CYS A 211 -2.43 -30.71 -2.27
N ARG A 212 -3.58 -31.43 -2.35
CA ARG A 212 -3.93 -32.56 -1.46
C ARG A 212 -3.02 -33.78 -1.65
N ASN A 213 -2.47 -33.94 -2.85
CA ASN A 213 -1.61 -35.06 -3.23
C ASN A 213 -0.12 -34.79 -3.00
N SER A 214 0.25 -33.54 -2.70
CA SER A 214 1.65 -33.20 -2.46
C SER A 214 2.06 -33.55 -1.02
N LYS A 215 3.28 -34.10 -0.85
CA LYS A 215 3.93 -34.22 0.47
C LYS A 215 4.46 -32.88 0.99
N ALA A 216 4.48 -31.85 0.14
CA ALA A 216 5.09 -30.55 0.37
C ALA A 216 4.11 -29.49 0.91
N HIS A 217 2.79 -29.68 0.75
CA HIS A 217 1.81 -28.81 1.39
C HIS A 217 1.78 -29.04 2.89
N TRP A 218 2.13 -28.00 3.66
CA TRP A 218 2.04 -27.99 5.11
C TRP A 218 0.62 -28.33 5.54
N ARG A 219 0.48 -29.44 6.26
CA ARG A 219 -0.75 -29.81 6.95
C ARG A 219 -0.63 -29.24 8.35
N GLY A 220 -1.07 -27.99 8.55
CA GLY A 220 -1.27 -27.42 9.89
C GLY A 220 -1.97 -28.44 10.80
N GLN A 221 -1.69 -28.36 12.11
CA GLN A 221 -1.91 -29.44 13.09
C GLN A 221 -3.14 -30.31 12.75
N LYS A 222 -2.92 -31.63 12.60
CA LYS A 222 -3.99 -32.61 12.45
C LYS A 222 -5.08 -32.27 13.46
N ARG A 223 -6.27 -31.90 12.97
CA ARG A 223 -7.49 -31.83 13.79
C ARG A 223 -7.49 -33.04 14.70
N SER A 224 -7.52 -32.80 16.01
CA SER A 224 -7.67 -33.86 16.98
C SER A 224 -8.87 -34.71 16.52
N SER A 225 -8.61 -35.99 16.33
CA SER A 225 -9.67 -36.97 16.16
C SER A 225 -10.49 -36.97 17.44
N ALA A 226 -11.59 -36.22 17.48
CA ALA A 226 -12.69 -36.49 18.39
C ALA A 226 -13.40 -37.76 17.89
N ALA A 227 -12.71 -38.89 18.03
CA ALA A 227 -13.30 -40.22 18.07
C ALA A 227 -13.12 -40.70 19.52
N GLY A 228 -14.21 -40.68 20.26
CA GLY A 228 -14.27 -41.10 21.65
C GLY A 228 -15.73 -41.25 22.05
N SER A 229 -16.40 -42.21 21.42
CA SER A 229 -17.65 -42.78 21.89
C SER A 229 -17.46 -43.41 23.27
N ASN A 230 -18.29 -43.01 24.23
CA ASN A 230 -19.03 -43.89 25.13
C ASN A 230 -20.26 -43.13 25.64
#